data_AF-A0A8T7FTG8-F1
#
_entry.id   AF-A0A8T7FTG8-F1
#
_cell.length_a   1.000
_cell.length_b   1.000
_cell.length_c   1.000
_cell.angle_alpha   90.00
_cell.angle_beta   90.00
_cell.angle_gamma   90.00
#
_symmetry.space_group_name_H-M   'P 1'
#
loop_
_entity.id
_entity.type
_entity.pdbx_description
1 polymer ?
#
loop_
_entity_poly.entity_id
_entity_poly.type
_entity_poly.pdbx_seq_one_letter_code
_entity_poly.pdbx_strand_id
1 'polypeptide(L)'
;MSSSWAMSTPGAEVVAEGNVIVWGRVRGMIHAGSKGDRSAFICALDLSANQLRIADEVSATLKPQKDPRPEIASINSEGRLQAELWHTGESIIRN
;
A
#
# COMPACT_ATOMS: atom_id res chain seq x y z
N MET A 1 0.45 10.43 17.81
CA MET A 1 0.03 10.06 16.44
C MET A 1 1.07 10.63 15.50
N SER A 2 2.00 9.82 14.99
CA SER A 2 3.07 10.29 14.09
C SER A 2 2.76 9.88 12.65
N SER A 3 2.49 10.84 11.78
CA SER A 3 2.42 10.65 10.34
C SER A 3 3.80 10.97 9.74
N SER A 4 4.56 9.94 9.36
CA SER A 4 5.82 10.09 8.62
C SER A 4 5.53 10.17 7.12
N TRP A 5 6.02 11.23 6.47
CA TRP A 5 5.97 11.39 5.02
C TRP A 5 7.33 10.94 4.46
N ALA A 6 7.38 9.80 3.78
CA ALA A 6 8.60 9.26 3.20
C ALA A 6 8.70 9.60 1.70
N MET A 7 9.83 10.18 1.29
CA MET A 7 10.15 10.45 -0.11
C MET A 7 10.78 9.20 -0.75
N SER A 8 10.31 8.78 -1.92
CA SER A 8 10.73 7.51 -2.54
C SER A 8 12.16 7.56 -3.09
N THR A 9 13.06 6.77 -2.51
CA THR A 9 14.37 6.44 -3.09
C THR A 9 14.37 4.98 -3.59
N PRO A 10 15.10 4.63 -4.67
CA PRO A 10 15.28 3.23 -5.05
C PRO A 10 15.97 2.49 -3.89
N GLY A 11 15.29 1.50 -3.31
CA GLY A 11 15.77 0.79 -2.10
C GLY A 11 15.17 1.28 -0.77
N ALA A 12 14.21 2.21 -0.78
CA ALA A 12 13.52 2.64 0.43
C ALA A 12 12.71 1.49 1.04
N GLU A 13 13.05 1.13 2.27
CA GLU A 13 12.24 0.26 3.14
C GLU A 13 11.41 1.14 4.06
N VAL A 14 10.09 0.92 4.08
CA VAL A 14 9.17 1.64 4.96
C VAL A 14 8.51 0.65 5.90
N VAL A 15 8.68 0.84 7.20
CA VAL A 15 8.02 0.03 8.23
C VAL A 15 7.18 0.94 9.11
N ALA A 16 5.90 0.62 9.28
CA ALA A 16 4.96 1.37 10.09
C ALA A 16 4.07 0.44 10.92
N GLU A 17 3.73 0.86 12.14
CA GLU A 17 2.81 0.12 13.02
C GLU A 17 1.35 0.20 12.55
N GLY A 18 1.02 1.18 11.70
CA GLY A 18 -0.32 1.37 11.12
C GLY A 18 -0.26 1.51 9.60
N ASN A 19 -1.10 2.38 9.05
CA ASN A 19 -1.21 2.59 7.60
C ASN A 19 0.01 3.28 7.00
N VAL A 20 0.26 3.01 5.73
CA VAL A 20 1.29 3.69 4.91
C VAL A 20 0.62 4.35 3.71
N ILE A 21 0.91 5.63 3.48
CA ILE A 21 0.44 6.36 2.29
C ILE A 21 1.65 6.99 1.62
N VAL A 22 1.86 6.66 0.35
CA VAL A 22 2.95 7.18 -0.47
C VAL A 22 2.38 8.01 -1.61
N TRP A 23 2.59 9.31 -1.56
CA TRP A 23 2.22 10.25 -2.63
C TRP A 23 3.24 10.22 -3.78
N GLY A 24 3.49 9.03 -4.34
CA GLY A 24 4.48 8.82 -5.38
C GLY A 24 4.68 7.34 -5.72
N ARG A 25 5.85 7.02 -6.30
CA ARG A 25 6.23 5.67 -6.72
C ARG A 25 6.91 4.90 -5.62
N VAL A 26 6.45 3.69 -5.36
CA VAL A 26 7.13 2.73 -4.48
C VAL A 26 7.98 1.78 -5.33
N ARG A 27 9.23 1.56 -4.94
CA ARG A 27 10.14 0.58 -5.58
C ARG A 27 10.74 -0.44 -4.60
N GLY A 28 10.78 -0.13 -3.30
CA GLY A 28 11.37 -0.99 -2.28
C GLY A 28 10.35 -1.91 -1.61
N MET A 29 10.57 -2.17 -0.32
CA MET A 29 9.71 -2.99 0.52
C MET A 29 8.89 -2.10 1.47
N ILE A 30 7.60 -2.38 1.61
CA ILE A 30 6.75 -1.67 2.58
C ILE A 30 6.14 -2.69 3.53
N HIS A 31 6.27 -2.45 4.84
CA HIS A 31 5.60 -3.17 5.90
C HIS A 31 4.66 -2.24 6.68
N ALA A 32 3.35 -2.40 6.48
CA ALA A 32 2.32 -1.76 7.30
C ALA A 32 1.81 -2.70 8.39
N GLY A 33 1.23 -2.15 9.45
CA GLY A 33 0.69 -2.96 10.54
C GLY A 33 1.75 -3.80 11.26
N SER A 34 2.99 -3.31 11.39
CA SER A 34 4.14 -4.13 11.82
C SER A 34 4.00 -4.80 13.20
N LYS A 35 3.05 -4.35 14.03
CA LYS A 35 2.67 -4.97 15.30
C LYS A 35 1.51 -5.97 15.21
N GLY A 36 1.19 -6.46 14.01
CA GLY A 36 0.12 -7.44 13.79
C GLY A 36 -1.22 -6.80 13.46
N ASP A 37 -1.27 -5.52 13.09
CA ASP A 37 -2.50 -4.87 12.67
C ASP A 37 -2.85 -5.28 11.23
N ARG A 38 -3.70 -6.31 11.11
CA ARG A 38 -4.20 -6.81 9.81
C ARG A 38 -5.21 -5.86 9.15
N SER A 39 -5.68 -4.83 9.85
CA SER A 39 -6.56 -3.80 9.29
C SER A 39 -5.80 -2.66 8.59
N ALA A 40 -4.48 -2.64 8.73
CA ALA A 40 -3.64 -1.66 8.09
C ALA A 40 -3.67 -1.78 6.57
N PHE A 41 -3.45 -0.67 5.88
CA PHE A 41 -3.37 -0.61 4.42
C PHE A 41 -2.15 0.17 3.93
N ILE A 42 -1.78 -0.09 2.68
CA ILE A 42 -0.72 0.61 1.96
C ILE A 42 -1.36 1.27 0.74
N CYS A 43 -1.27 2.59 0.62
CA CYS A 43 -1.74 3.31 -0.55
C CYS A 43 -0.56 3.94 -1.29
N ALA A 44 -0.52 3.86 -2.62
CA ALA A 44 0.47 4.56 -3.43
C ALA A 44 -0.14 5.08 -4.74
N LEU A 45 0.44 6.15 -5.30
CA LEU A 45 0.11 6.60 -6.65
C LEU A 45 0.65 5.67 -7.75
N ASP A 46 1.74 4.97 -7.43
CA ASP A 46 2.36 3.95 -8.28
C ASP A 46 2.94 2.84 -7.38
N LEU A 47 2.24 1.71 -7.32
CA LEU A 47 2.55 0.58 -6.45
C LEU A 47 3.48 -0.45 -7.12
N SER A 48 4.58 0.02 -7.72
CA SER A 48 5.62 -0.83 -8.34
C SER A 48 6.62 -1.44 -7.32
N ALA A 49 6.16 -1.81 -6.13
CA ALA A 49 6.99 -2.27 -5.02
C ALA A 49 7.55 -3.68 -5.27
N ASN A 50 8.80 -3.94 -4.84
CA ASN A 50 9.35 -5.29 -4.91
C ASN A 50 8.60 -6.27 -4.00
N GLN A 51 8.10 -5.77 -2.86
CA GLN A 51 7.37 -6.55 -1.87
C GLN A 51 6.51 -5.63 -0.99
N LEU A 52 5.28 -6.07 -0.68
CA LEU A 52 4.44 -5.48 0.36
C LEU A 52 4.27 -6.48 1.50
N ARG A 53 4.12 -5.97 2.71
CA ARG A 53 3.76 -6.72 3.90
C ARG A 53 2.73 -5.94 4.70
N ILE A 54 1.69 -6.64 5.16
CA ILE A 54 0.69 -6.10 6.07
C ILE A 54 0.57 -7.09 7.22
N ALA A 55 0.90 -6.66 8.43
CA ALA A 55 1.05 -7.57 9.58
C ALA A 55 1.99 -8.74 9.23
N ASP A 56 1.48 -9.96 9.22
CA ASP A 56 2.15 -11.21 8.90
C ASP A 56 1.98 -11.65 7.43
N GLU A 57 1.10 -10.99 6.65
CA GLU A 57 0.87 -11.31 5.24
C GLU A 57 1.86 -10.61 4.32
N VAL A 58 2.32 -11.33 3.29
CA VAL A 58 3.32 -10.86 2.35
C VAL A 58 2.78 -10.99 0.93
N SER A 59 2.97 -9.95 0.11
CA SER A 59 2.59 -9.99 -1.30
C SER A 59 3.56 -10.84 -2.12
N ALA A 60 3.08 -11.35 -3.24
CA ALA A 60 3.98 -11.72 -4.33
C ALA A 60 4.72 -10.49 -4.85
N THR A 61 5.85 -10.69 -5.54
CA THR A 61 6.58 -9.59 -6.19
C THR A 61 5.67 -8.86 -7.17
N LEU A 62 5.47 -7.56 -6.94
CA LEU A 62 4.67 -6.75 -7.86
C LEU A 62 5.53 -6.37 -9.05
N LYS A 63 4.93 -6.43 -10.24
CA LYS A 63 5.61 -6.02 -11.47
C LYS A 63 5.47 -4.51 -11.65
N PRO A 64 6.50 -3.83 -12.17
CA PRO A 64 6.38 -2.44 -12.57
C PRO A 64 5.22 -2.26 -13.55
N GLN A 65 4.39 -1.26 -13.31
CA GLN A 65 3.26 -0.95 -14.18
C GLN A 65 3.66 0.06 -15.26
N LYS A 66 3.16 -0.16 -16.49
CA LYS A 66 3.42 0.74 -17.63
C LYS A 66 2.64 2.06 -17.52
N ASP A 67 1.44 1.99 -16.94
CA ASP A 67 0.55 3.12 -16.70
C ASP A 67 0.07 3.04 -15.24
N PRO A 68 0.83 3.61 -14.29
CA PRO A 68 0.54 3.46 -12.88
C PRO A 68 -0.72 4.22 -12.52
N ARG A 69 -1.61 3.56 -11.80
CA ARG A 69 -2.81 4.17 -11.22
C ARG A 69 -2.72 4.09 -9.70
N PRO A 70 -3.35 5.04 -8.99
CA PRO A 70 -3.38 4.96 -7.55
C PRO A 70 -4.03 3.65 -7.11
N GLU A 71 -3.39 2.96 -6.17
CA GLU A 71 -3.79 1.65 -5.67
C GLU A 71 -3.75 1.62 -4.15
N ILE A 72 -4.63 0.80 -3.58
CA ILE A 72 -4.65 0.45 -2.17
C ILE A 72 -4.45 -1.05 -2.01
N ALA A 73 -3.44 -1.43 -1.23
CA ALA A 73 -3.22 -2.78 -0.79
C ALA A 73 -3.71 -2.97 0.65
N SER A 74 -4.49 -4.03 0.86
CA SER A 74 -5.08 -4.40 2.14
C SER A 74 -5.25 -5.92 2.23
N ILE A 75 -5.48 -6.42 3.44
CA ILE A 75 -5.88 -7.81 3.65
C ILE A 75 -7.39 -7.92 3.43
N ASN A 76 -7.82 -8.80 2.53
CA ASN A 76 -9.23 -9.03 2.23
C ASN A 76 -9.91 -9.95 3.28
N SER A 77 -11.21 -10.20 3.10
CA SER A 77 -11.99 -11.07 3.99
C SER A 77 -11.51 -12.53 4.03
N GLU A 78 -10.76 -12.98 3.02
CA GLU A 78 -10.14 -14.31 2.97
C GLU A 78 -8.77 -14.34 3.68
N GLY A 79 -8.34 -13.21 4.24
CA GLY A 79 -7.05 -13.10 4.91
C GLY A 79 -5.87 -12.94 3.97
N ARG A 80 -6.10 -12.63 2.68
CA ARG A 80 -5.04 -12.49 1.66
C ARG A 80 -4.73 -11.03 1.40
N LEU A 81 -3.44 -10.69 1.29
CA LEU A 81 -3.00 -9.38 0.81
C LEU A 81 -3.32 -9.25 -0.68
N GLN A 82 -4.14 -8.25 -1.01
CA GLN A 82 -4.51 -7.88 -2.37
C GLN A 82 -4.26 -6.39 -2.62
N ALA A 83 -4.10 -6.00 -3.88
CA ALA A 83 -4.02 -4.62 -4.31
C ALA A 83 -5.17 -4.32 -5.28
N GLU A 84 -5.88 -3.22 -5.05
CA GLU A 84 -7.01 -2.78 -5.86
C GLU A 84 -6.80 -1.33 -6.28
N LEU A 85 -7.40 -0.94 -7.41
CA LEU A 85 -7.41 0.46 -7.83
C LEU A 85 -8.10 1.32 -6.77
N TRP A 86 -7.52 2.47 -6.49
CA TRP A 86 -8.17 3.47 -5.65
C TRP A 86 -9.34 4.07 -6.43
N HIS A 87 -10.54 3.67 -6.06
CA HIS A 87 -11.76 4.29 -6.55
C HIS A 87 -11.98 5.62 -5.84
N THR A 88 -11.67 6.74 -6.50
CA THR A 88 -12.19 8.06 -6.09
C THR A 88 -13.71 8.02 -6.21
N GLY A 89 -14.41 8.26 -5.10
CA GLY A 89 -15.82 7.95 -4.94
C GLY A 89 -16.72 8.48 -6.07
N GLU A 90 -17.20 7.57 -6.91
CA GLU A 90 -18.31 7.80 -7.83
C GLU A 90 -19.69 7.50 -7.18
N SER A 91 -19.73 7.32 -5.85
CA SER A 91 -20.96 6.93 -5.13
C SER A 91 -21.30 7.85 -3.94
N ILE A 92 -20.98 9.15 -4.03
CA ILE A 92 -21.45 10.18 -3.07
C ILE A 92 -22.07 11.41 -3.73
N ILE A 93 -22.36 11.37 -5.04
CA ILE A 93 -23.16 12.39 -5.73
C ILE A 93 -24.17 11.72 -6.67
N ARG A 94 -25.12 11.01 -6.10
CA ARG A 94 -26.41 10.76 -6.77
C ARG A 94 -27.50 11.33 -5.85
N ASN A 95 -27.96 12.52 -6.24
CA ASN A 95 -29.13 13.21 -5.69
C ASN A 95 -30.41 12.52 -6.17
#